data_AF-A0A847EJQ4-F1
#
_entry.id   AF-A0A847EJQ4-F1
#
_cell.length_a   1.000
_cell.length_b   1.000
_cell.length_c   1.000
_cell.angle_alpha   90.00
_cell.angle_beta   90.00
_cell.angle_gamma   90.00
#
_symmetry.space_group_name_H-M   'P 1'
#
loop_
_entity.id
_entity.type
_entity.pdbx_description
1 polymer ?
#
loop_
_entity_poly.entity_id
_entity_poly.type
_entity_poly.pdbx_seq_one_letter_code
_entity_poly.pdbx_strand_id
1 'polypeptide(L)'
;MKVFLNIVLWIVVVGAAGGGGFLAYQTGYSSGEIDGHLKGYESGEEYGYETGSTAGYDLGYTAGETAGFDSGFSAGFEEGYDSGFTAGEEAGYQTGYTEGQAAGYETGVTDSIGHGYTLRDPTYAEALAFMRADKTDENEYVLNPDNTGYVCSHYARDTGNNAEAQGYRCAMIELRYRTGGHAIIAFNTVDRGMTYFE
;
A
#
# COMPACT_ATOMS: atom_id res chain seq x y z
N MET A 1 49.89 75.89 -85.30
CA MET A 1 49.86 76.10 -83.83
C MET A 1 48.51 75.81 -83.19
N LYS A 2 47.38 76.35 -83.69
CA LYS A 2 46.04 76.13 -83.10
C LYS A 2 45.55 74.67 -83.06
N VAL A 3 45.84 73.88 -84.10
CA VAL A 3 45.40 72.47 -84.18
C VAL A 3 46.11 71.60 -83.13
N PHE A 4 47.40 71.83 -82.91
CA PHE A 4 48.21 71.06 -81.96
C PHE A 4 47.78 71.32 -80.51
N LEU A 5 47.47 72.59 -80.18
CA LEU A 5 47.00 72.96 -78.85
C LEU A 5 45.63 72.35 -78.54
N ASN A 6 44.73 72.28 -79.53
CA ASN A 6 43.43 71.63 -79.37
C ASN A 6 43.55 70.12 -79.13
N ILE A 7 44.45 69.44 -79.84
CA ILE A 7 44.65 67.99 -79.66
C ILE A 7 45.17 67.69 -78.24
N VAL A 8 46.15 68.47 -77.75
CA VAL A 8 46.68 68.30 -76.39
C VAL A 8 45.59 68.58 -75.35
N LEU A 9 44.77 69.61 -75.55
CA LEU A 9 43.66 69.92 -74.64
C LEU A 9 42.65 68.77 -74.57
N TRP A 10 42.28 68.17 -75.71
CA TRP A 10 41.38 67.02 -75.74
C TRP A 10 41.96 65.79 -75.05
N ILE A 11 43.26 65.52 -75.22
CA ILE A 11 43.93 64.40 -74.54
C ILE A 11 43.93 64.61 -73.02
N VAL A 12 44.18 65.83 -72.54
CA VAL A 12 44.14 66.15 -71.11
C VAL A 12 42.71 66.04 -70.55
N VAL A 13 41.70 66.52 -71.30
CA VAL A 13 40.30 66.44 -70.87
C VAL A 13 39.82 64.99 -70.82
N VAL A 14 40.14 64.17 -71.83
CA VAL A 14 39.77 62.75 -71.86
C VAL A 14 40.54 61.96 -70.80
N GLY A 15 41.83 62.27 -70.58
CA GLY A 15 42.64 61.68 -69.52
C GLY A 15 42.13 62.02 -68.11
N ALA A 16 41.73 63.27 -67.88
CA ALA A 16 41.17 63.72 -66.60
C ALA A 16 39.77 63.15 -66.35
N ALA A 17 38.90 63.12 -67.36
CA ALA A 17 37.56 62.55 -67.25
C ALA A 17 37.60 61.02 -67.07
N GLY A 18 38.46 60.32 -67.82
CA GLY A 18 38.67 58.88 -67.69
C GLY A 18 39.30 58.48 -66.36
N GLY A 19 40.32 59.22 -65.91
CA GLY A 19 40.96 58.99 -64.62
C GLY A 19 40.04 59.26 -63.42
N GLY A 20 39.24 60.34 -63.48
CA GLY A 20 38.24 60.65 -62.45
C GLY A 20 37.13 59.60 -62.36
N GLY A 21 36.63 59.14 -63.51
CA GLY A 21 35.62 58.07 -63.56
C GLY A 21 36.12 56.72 -63.03
N PHE A 22 37.36 56.35 -63.35
CA PHE A 22 37.98 55.11 -62.85
C PHE A 22 38.16 55.12 -61.32
N LEU A 23 38.65 56.23 -60.76
CA LEU A 23 38.82 56.37 -59.30
C LEU A 23 37.48 56.42 -58.56
N ALA A 24 36.45 57.05 -59.12
CA ALA A 24 35.11 57.06 -58.54
C ALA A 24 34.46 55.66 -58.57
N TYR A 25 34.65 54.91 -59.66
CA TYR A 25 34.21 53.53 -59.75
C TYR A 25 34.93 52.63 -58.73
N GLN A 26 36.25 52.75 -58.62
CA GLN A 26 37.05 51.92 -57.72
C GLN A 26 36.73 52.20 -56.25
N THR A 27 36.56 53.47 -55.87
CA THR A 27 36.19 53.86 -54.49
C THR A 27 34.74 53.50 -54.17
N GLY A 28 33.80 53.74 -55.09
CA GLY A 28 32.40 53.35 -54.92
C GLY A 28 32.20 51.84 -54.82
N TYR A 29 32.88 51.07 -55.67
CA TYR A 29 32.83 49.60 -55.65
C TYR A 29 33.46 49.04 -54.36
N SER A 30 34.67 49.49 -54.00
CA SER A 30 35.34 49.03 -52.78
C SER A 30 34.57 49.41 -51.52
N SER A 31 34.04 50.64 -51.43
CA SER A 31 33.27 51.06 -50.26
C SER A 31 31.92 50.36 -50.19
N GLY A 32 31.24 50.15 -51.32
CA GLY A 32 29.95 49.46 -51.36
C GLY A 32 30.07 47.96 -51.06
N GLU A 33 31.12 47.30 -51.56
CA GLU A 33 31.39 45.90 -51.27
C GLU A 33 31.77 45.71 -49.80
N ILE A 34 32.71 46.50 -49.28
CA ILE A 34 33.15 46.38 -47.88
C ILE A 34 31.98 46.68 -46.95
N ASP A 35 31.27 47.79 -47.12
CA ASP A 35 30.21 48.21 -46.21
C ASP A 35 28.98 47.30 -46.32
N GLY A 36 28.61 46.88 -47.53
CA GLY A 36 27.51 45.95 -47.76
C GLY A 36 27.80 44.54 -47.24
N HIS A 37 29.03 44.05 -47.44
CA HIS A 37 29.43 42.73 -46.96
C HIS A 37 29.58 42.70 -45.44
N LEU A 38 30.27 43.69 -44.82
CA LEU A 38 30.42 43.73 -43.37
C LEU A 38 29.06 43.82 -42.68
N LYS A 39 28.22 44.79 -43.07
CA LYS A 39 26.92 44.99 -42.42
C LYS A 39 25.97 43.83 -42.65
N GLY A 40 25.96 43.28 -43.87
CA GLY A 40 25.15 42.11 -44.19
C GLY A 40 25.59 40.86 -43.45
N TYR A 41 26.90 40.65 -43.31
CA TYR A 41 27.46 39.50 -42.60
C TYR A 41 27.29 39.62 -41.09
N GLU A 42 27.63 40.75 -40.48
CA GLU A 42 27.49 40.98 -39.03
C GLU A 42 26.02 40.90 -38.60
N SER A 43 25.09 41.59 -39.29
CA SER A 43 23.66 41.49 -38.96
C SER A 43 23.08 40.11 -39.23
N GLY A 44 23.56 39.41 -40.26
CA GLY A 44 23.11 38.06 -40.57
C GLY A 44 23.57 37.03 -39.53
N GLU A 45 24.81 37.15 -39.07
CA GLU A 45 25.40 36.28 -38.05
C GLU A 45 24.78 36.55 -36.68
N GLU A 46 24.70 37.81 -36.25
CA GLU A 46 24.12 38.20 -34.96
C GLU A 46 22.66 37.76 -34.87
N TYR A 47 21.83 38.13 -35.86
CA TYR A 47 20.41 37.79 -35.85
C TYR A 47 20.16 36.29 -36.03
N GLY A 48 20.93 35.63 -36.90
CA GLY A 48 20.81 34.20 -37.15
C GLY A 48 21.23 33.35 -35.95
N TYR A 49 22.32 33.75 -35.28
CA TYR A 49 22.85 33.05 -34.11
C TYR A 49 21.99 33.30 -32.88
N GLU A 50 21.64 34.55 -32.58
CA GLU A 50 20.86 34.88 -31.39
C GLU A 50 19.44 34.31 -31.49
N THR A 51 18.74 34.55 -32.60
CA THR A 51 17.37 34.05 -32.78
C THR A 51 17.34 32.53 -32.92
N GLY A 52 18.27 31.95 -33.68
CA GLY A 52 18.34 30.50 -33.91
C GLY A 52 18.76 29.72 -32.67
N SER A 53 19.75 30.21 -31.94
CA SER A 53 20.26 29.56 -30.72
C SER A 53 19.27 29.71 -29.58
N THR A 54 18.75 30.91 -29.31
CA THR A 54 17.81 31.12 -28.20
C THR A 54 16.49 30.40 -28.46
N ALA A 55 15.89 30.56 -29.64
CA ALA A 55 14.62 29.89 -29.92
C ALA A 55 14.79 28.37 -30.00
N GLY A 56 15.86 27.87 -30.63
CA GLY A 56 16.10 26.43 -30.76
C GLY A 56 16.42 25.75 -29.42
N TYR A 57 17.26 26.40 -28.61
CA TYR A 57 17.67 25.88 -27.31
C TYR A 57 16.53 26.00 -26.29
N ASP A 58 15.90 27.17 -26.14
CA ASP A 58 14.89 27.36 -25.11
C ASP A 58 13.62 26.55 -25.41
N LEU A 59 13.10 26.58 -26.64
CA LEU A 59 11.91 25.78 -26.98
C LEU A 59 12.23 24.27 -26.93
N GLY A 60 13.38 23.85 -27.45
CA GLY A 60 13.77 22.44 -27.48
C GLY A 60 14.00 21.89 -26.08
N TYR A 61 14.72 22.64 -25.23
CA TYR A 61 15.05 22.25 -23.88
C TYR A 61 13.82 22.29 -22.98
N THR A 62 13.05 23.38 -22.96
CA THR A 62 11.85 23.49 -22.11
C THR A 62 10.78 22.49 -22.54
N ALA A 63 10.54 22.29 -23.84
CA ALA A 63 9.56 21.30 -24.28
C ALA A 63 10.03 19.86 -23.99
N GLY A 64 11.32 19.56 -24.16
CA GLY A 64 11.89 18.25 -23.87
C GLY A 64 11.89 17.91 -22.39
N GLU A 65 12.25 18.87 -21.53
CA GLU A 65 12.22 18.72 -20.08
C GLU A 65 10.79 18.59 -19.57
N THR A 66 9.87 19.48 -19.97
CA THR A 66 8.48 19.44 -19.51
C THR A 66 7.78 18.16 -19.96
N ALA A 67 7.88 17.81 -21.26
CA ALA A 67 7.25 16.60 -21.76
C ALA A 67 7.89 15.34 -21.18
N GLY A 68 9.22 15.28 -21.09
CA GLY A 68 9.94 14.13 -20.54
C GLY A 68 9.65 13.92 -19.05
N PHE A 69 9.65 15.00 -18.27
CA PHE A 69 9.37 14.99 -16.84
C PHE A 69 7.90 14.67 -16.57
N ASP A 70 6.96 15.36 -17.20
CA ASP A 70 5.53 15.14 -16.94
C ASP A 70 5.09 13.73 -17.37
N SER A 71 5.56 13.25 -18.54
CA SER A 71 5.23 11.91 -19.02
C SER A 71 5.87 10.83 -18.15
N GLY A 72 7.16 10.97 -17.84
CA GLY A 72 7.91 9.98 -17.08
C GLY A 72 7.52 9.93 -15.61
N PHE A 73 7.29 11.09 -15.00
CA PHE A 73 6.85 11.21 -13.62
C PHE A 73 5.41 10.75 -13.46
N SER A 74 4.48 11.20 -14.31
CA SER A 74 3.07 10.80 -14.17
C SER A 74 2.89 9.31 -14.42
N ALA A 75 3.46 8.76 -15.49
CA ALA A 75 3.34 7.32 -15.78
C ALA A 75 4.06 6.47 -14.72
N GLY A 76 5.29 6.83 -14.34
CA GLY A 76 6.04 6.08 -13.34
C GLY A 76 5.44 6.16 -11.93
N PHE A 77 4.87 7.32 -11.57
CA PHE A 77 4.21 7.52 -10.29
C PHE A 77 2.84 6.85 -10.25
N GLU A 78 1.94 7.07 -11.22
CA GLU A 78 0.63 6.40 -11.23
C GLU A 78 0.79 4.88 -11.30
N GLU A 79 1.56 4.37 -12.25
CA GLU A 79 1.65 2.93 -12.46
C GLU A 79 2.42 2.24 -11.32
N GLY A 80 3.47 2.86 -10.80
CA GLY A 80 4.27 2.32 -9.69
C GLY A 80 3.60 2.47 -8.33
N TYR A 81 2.97 3.61 -8.06
CA TYR A 81 2.28 3.88 -6.80
C TYR A 81 0.99 3.08 -6.70
N ASP A 82 0.12 3.11 -7.71
CA ASP A 82 -1.16 2.40 -7.63
C ASP A 82 -0.95 0.89 -7.59
N SER A 83 -0.06 0.33 -8.43
CA SER A 83 0.20 -1.11 -8.42
C SER A 83 0.87 -1.56 -7.12
N GLY A 84 1.87 -0.82 -6.64
CA GLY A 84 2.61 -1.16 -5.43
C GLY A 84 1.80 -0.96 -4.15
N PHE A 85 1.06 0.14 -4.06
CA PHE A 85 0.22 0.46 -2.90
C PHE A 85 -1.00 -0.46 -2.84
N THR A 86 -1.73 -0.64 -3.94
CA THR A 86 -2.93 -1.50 -3.97
C THR A 86 -2.56 -2.95 -3.72
N ALA A 87 -1.52 -3.48 -4.38
CA ALA A 87 -1.09 -4.86 -4.15
C ALA A 87 -0.53 -5.06 -2.73
N GLY A 88 0.21 -4.07 -2.20
CA GLY A 88 0.75 -4.12 -0.84
C GLY A 88 -0.33 -4.04 0.24
N GLU A 89 -1.32 -3.16 0.06
CA GLU A 89 -2.46 -3.01 0.96
C GLU A 89 -3.36 -4.25 0.90
N GLU A 90 -3.73 -4.73 -0.28
CA GLU A 90 -4.62 -5.89 -0.43
C GLU A 90 -3.96 -7.17 0.08
N ALA A 91 -2.69 -7.42 -0.28
CA ALA A 91 -1.96 -8.60 0.21
C ALA A 91 -1.68 -8.49 1.71
N GLY A 92 -1.27 -7.32 2.21
CA GLY A 92 -0.98 -7.09 3.62
C GLY A 92 -2.23 -7.18 4.49
N TYR A 93 -3.35 -6.59 4.04
CA TYR A 93 -4.64 -6.67 4.70
C TYR A 93 -5.20 -8.09 4.66
N GLN A 94 -5.24 -8.75 3.50
CA GLN A 94 -5.79 -10.09 3.40
C GLN A 94 -4.99 -11.10 4.20
N THR A 95 -3.65 -11.07 4.11
CA THR A 95 -2.78 -11.98 4.86
C THR A 95 -2.83 -11.68 6.35
N GLY A 96 -2.63 -10.42 6.75
CA GLY A 96 -2.64 -10.02 8.16
C GLY A 96 -4.01 -10.19 8.83
N TYR A 97 -5.11 -9.91 8.13
CA TYR A 97 -6.46 -10.11 8.63
C TYR A 97 -6.81 -11.58 8.70
N THR A 98 -6.56 -12.36 7.65
CA THR A 98 -6.95 -13.78 7.62
C THR A 98 -6.10 -14.61 8.59
N GLU A 99 -4.78 -14.45 8.56
CA GLU A 99 -3.88 -15.20 9.45
C GLU A 99 -4.00 -14.71 10.89
N GLY A 100 -4.09 -13.40 11.10
CA GLY A 100 -4.28 -12.82 12.43
C GLY A 100 -5.63 -13.16 13.06
N GLN A 101 -6.71 -13.15 12.27
CA GLN A 101 -8.02 -13.59 12.73
C GLN A 101 -8.07 -15.10 12.94
N ALA A 102 -7.50 -15.92 12.05
CA ALA A 102 -7.49 -17.37 12.22
C ALA A 102 -6.66 -17.77 13.44
N ALA A 103 -5.44 -17.25 13.58
CA ALA A 103 -4.58 -17.55 14.73
C ALA A 103 -5.14 -16.97 16.03
N GLY A 104 -5.69 -15.75 16.00
CA GLY A 104 -6.31 -15.12 17.16
C GLY A 104 -7.62 -15.78 17.57
N TYR A 105 -8.43 -16.21 16.60
CA TYR A 105 -9.64 -16.99 16.84
C TYR A 105 -9.27 -18.37 17.36
N GLU A 106 -8.38 -19.12 16.71
CA GLU A 106 -7.98 -20.45 17.15
C GLU A 106 -7.33 -20.41 18.53
N THR A 107 -6.39 -19.50 18.80
CA THR A 107 -5.79 -19.36 20.14
C THR A 107 -6.81 -18.88 21.16
N GLY A 108 -7.62 -17.87 20.85
CA GLY A 108 -8.66 -17.38 21.77
C GLY A 108 -9.78 -18.40 22.02
N VAL A 109 -10.12 -19.21 21.03
CA VAL A 109 -11.12 -20.28 21.10
C VAL A 109 -10.56 -21.43 21.93
N THR A 110 -9.33 -21.85 21.66
CA THR A 110 -8.73 -22.98 22.38
C THR A 110 -8.38 -22.61 23.82
N ASP A 111 -7.96 -21.37 24.08
CA ASP A 111 -7.54 -20.91 25.41
C ASP A 111 -8.69 -20.30 26.26
N SER A 112 -9.73 -19.70 25.65
CA SER A 112 -10.88 -19.14 26.41
C SER A 112 -12.13 -20.01 26.41
N ILE A 113 -12.22 -21.04 25.55
CA ILE A 113 -13.42 -21.87 25.47
C ILE A 113 -13.25 -23.25 26.14
N GLY A 114 -12.28 -23.34 27.04
CA GLY A 114 -12.31 -24.34 28.10
C GLY A 114 -13.51 -24.18 29.06
N HIS A 115 -14.16 -22.99 29.16
CA HIS A 115 -14.97 -22.72 30.36
C HIS A 115 -16.31 -21.95 30.20
N GLY A 116 -16.94 -21.88 29.02
CA GLY A 116 -18.35 -21.40 29.04
C GLY A 116 -19.12 -21.22 27.73
N TYR A 117 -18.47 -20.90 26.61
CA TYR A 117 -19.19 -20.53 25.37
C TYR A 117 -19.32 -21.65 24.30
N THR A 118 -18.65 -22.80 24.43
CA THR A 118 -18.88 -24.00 23.57
C THR A 118 -19.52 -25.18 24.28
N LEU A 119 -19.72 -25.11 25.60
CA LEU A 119 -20.41 -26.18 26.30
C LEU A 119 -21.79 -26.35 25.67
N ARG A 120 -22.14 -27.59 25.33
CA ARG A 120 -23.42 -27.93 24.72
C ARG A 120 -24.25 -28.82 25.63
N ASP A 121 -25.54 -28.78 25.38
CA ASP A 121 -26.50 -29.71 25.97
C ASP A 121 -26.32 -31.09 25.28
N PRO A 122 -26.04 -32.18 26.01
CA PRO A 122 -25.93 -33.52 25.42
C PRO A 122 -27.30 -34.09 25.05
N THR A 123 -27.32 -35.15 24.24
CA THR A 123 -28.48 -36.08 24.22
C THR A 123 -28.50 -36.94 25.49
N TYR A 124 -29.64 -37.52 25.82
CA TYR A 124 -29.74 -38.46 26.95
C TYR A 124 -28.80 -39.67 26.79
N ALA A 125 -28.60 -40.14 25.57
CA ALA A 125 -27.67 -41.24 25.28
C ALA A 125 -26.21 -40.85 25.52
N GLU A 126 -25.81 -39.62 25.13
CA GLU A 126 -24.47 -39.08 25.40
C GLU A 126 -24.25 -38.86 26.91
N ALA A 127 -25.23 -38.32 27.62
CA ALA A 127 -25.15 -38.15 29.07
C ALA A 127 -24.97 -39.50 29.79
N LEU A 128 -25.70 -40.54 29.37
CA LEU A 128 -25.51 -41.89 29.91
C LEU A 128 -24.14 -42.49 29.56
N ALA A 129 -23.64 -42.25 28.35
CA ALA A 129 -22.33 -42.73 27.95
C ALA A 129 -21.22 -42.05 28.76
N PHE A 130 -21.33 -40.74 28.98
CA PHE A 130 -20.47 -39.97 29.88
C PHE A 130 -20.49 -40.57 31.29
N MET A 131 -21.68 -40.72 31.89
CA MET A 131 -21.81 -41.24 33.27
C MET A 131 -21.28 -42.66 33.45
N ARG A 132 -21.25 -43.48 32.38
CA ARG A 132 -20.66 -44.83 32.42
C ARG A 132 -19.13 -44.83 32.28
N ALA A 133 -18.56 -43.78 31.71
CA ALA A 133 -17.14 -43.66 31.45
C ALA A 133 -16.42 -42.83 32.53
N ASP A 134 -17.12 -41.89 33.14
CA ASP A 134 -16.65 -41.13 34.30
C ASP A 134 -16.34 -42.07 35.46
N LYS A 135 -15.23 -41.81 36.15
CA LYS A 135 -14.69 -42.65 37.23
C LYS A 135 -14.76 -41.98 38.61
N THR A 136 -15.50 -40.88 38.71
CA THR A 136 -15.58 -40.10 39.96
C THR A 136 -16.19 -40.93 41.09
N ASP A 137 -16.98 -41.95 40.76
CA ASP A 137 -17.55 -42.94 41.68
C ASP A 137 -16.51 -43.90 42.29
N GLU A 138 -15.30 -44.00 41.69
CA GLU A 138 -14.17 -44.75 42.25
C GLU A 138 -13.52 -44.02 43.45
N ASN A 139 -13.83 -42.74 43.67
CA ASN A 139 -13.31 -41.97 44.81
C ASN A 139 -13.93 -42.44 46.14
N GLU A 140 -13.10 -42.64 47.17
CA GLU A 140 -13.56 -43.09 48.48
C GLU A 140 -14.39 -41.99 49.18
N TYR A 141 -15.65 -42.29 49.52
CA TYR A 141 -16.50 -41.38 50.28
C TYR A 141 -16.08 -41.35 51.75
N VAL A 142 -15.62 -40.20 52.23
CA VAL A 142 -15.10 -40.01 53.59
C VAL A 142 -15.92 -38.93 54.30
N LEU A 143 -16.74 -39.34 55.27
CA LEU A 143 -17.48 -38.42 56.12
C LEU A 143 -16.71 -38.18 57.42
N ASN A 144 -15.99 -37.07 57.49
CA ASN A 144 -15.27 -36.66 58.69
C ASN A 144 -16.07 -35.64 59.52
N PRO A 145 -15.93 -35.62 60.86
CA PRO A 145 -16.58 -34.64 61.73
C PRO A 145 -16.21 -33.18 61.44
N ASP A 146 -15.06 -32.96 60.79
CA ASP A 146 -14.56 -31.64 60.37
C ASP A 146 -14.94 -31.28 58.92
N ASN A 147 -15.70 -32.15 58.24
CA ASN A 147 -16.15 -31.98 56.86
C ASN A 147 -15.02 -31.80 55.82
N THR A 148 -13.83 -32.35 56.10
CA THR A 148 -12.66 -32.30 55.20
C THR A 148 -12.58 -33.47 54.22
N GLY A 149 -13.40 -34.50 54.41
CA GLY A 149 -13.39 -35.70 53.58
C GLY A 149 -14.16 -35.53 52.26
N TYR A 150 -13.95 -36.48 51.35
CA TYR A 150 -14.63 -36.51 50.06
C TYR A 150 -16.12 -36.86 50.27
N VAL A 151 -17.01 -36.00 49.78
CA VAL A 151 -18.46 -36.11 50.02
C VAL A 151 -19.24 -35.75 48.76
N CYS A 152 -20.57 -35.83 48.81
CA CYS A 152 -21.43 -35.60 47.65
C CYS A 152 -21.15 -34.29 46.87
N SER A 153 -20.80 -33.19 47.54
CA SER A 153 -20.43 -31.94 46.86
C SER A 153 -19.12 -32.03 46.08
N HIS A 154 -18.17 -32.86 46.55
CA HIS A 154 -16.91 -33.12 45.84
C HIS A 154 -17.17 -33.99 44.60
N TYR A 155 -17.95 -35.05 44.75
CA TYR A 155 -18.40 -35.87 43.63
C TYR A 155 -19.08 -35.03 42.55
N ALA A 156 -20.13 -34.28 42.92
CA ALA A 156 -20.90 -33.48 41.96
C ALA A 156 -20.05 -32.41 41.25
N ARG A 157 -19.08 -31.81 41.97
CA ARG A 157 -18.13 -30.86 41.39
C ARG A 157 -17.18 -31.55 40.41
N ASP A 158 -16.57 -32.66 40.80
CA ASP A 158 -15.56 -33.33 40.00
C ASP A 158 -16.17 -33.98 38.74
N THR A 159 -17.35 -34.62 38.86
CA THR A 159 -18.13 -35.08 37.71
C THR A 159 -18.54 -33.92 36.80
N GLY A 160 -18.93 -32.78 37.36
CA GLY A 160 -19.21 -31.56 36.60
C GLY A 160 -17.99 -31.08 35.79
N ASN A 161 -16.82 -31.01 36.43
CA ASN A 161 -15.57 -30.64 35.75
C ASN A 161 -15.21 -31.62 34.63
N ASN A 162 -15.39 -32.93 34.85
CA ASN A 162 -15.14 -33.95 33.83
C ASN A 162 -16.12 -33.84 32.66
N ALA A 163 -17.38 -33.50 32.92
CA ALA A 163 -18.37 -33.24 31.89
C ALA A 163 -18.01 -32.00 31.05
N GLU A 164 -17.58 -30.92 31.70
CA GLU A 164 -17.10 -29.70 31.04
C GLU A 164 -15.87 -29.98 30.17
N ALA A 165 -14.93 -30.80 30.65
CA ALA A 165 -13.77 -31.23 29.88
C ALA A 165 -14.15 -32.05 28.62
N GLN A 166 -15.33 -32.68 28.61
CA GLN A 166 -15.91 -33.35 27.44
C GLN A 166 -16.84 -32.44 26.61
N GLY A 167 -16.94 -31.16 26.96
CA GLY A 167 -17.74 -30.17 26.25
C GLY A 167 -19.23 -30.18 26.61
N TYR A 168 -19.63 -30.82 27.71
CA TYR A 168 -21.03 -30.89 28.13
C TYR A 168 -21.38 -29.86 29.21
N ARG A 169 -22.53 -29.21 29.07
CA ARG A 169 -23.12 -28.43 30.17
C ARG A 169 -23.66 -29.37 31.24
N CYS A 170 -23.08 -29.29 32.43
CA CYS A 170 -23.52 -30.02 33.61
C CYS A 170 -23.93 -29.04 34.71
N ALA A 171 -25.11 -29.22 35.29
CA ALA A 171 -25.56 -28.45 36.43
C ALA A 171 -25.23 -29.19 37.73
N MET A 172 -24.68 -28.48 38.71
CA MET A 172 -24.62 -28.96 40.09
C MET A 172 -25.91 -28.56 40.81
N ILE A 173 -26.57 -29.52 41.46
CA ILE A 173 -27.85 -29.33 42.14
C ILE A 173 -27.67 -29.62 43.62
N GLU A 174 -28.01 -28.64 44.46
CA GLU A 174 -27.99 -28.79 45.92
C GLU A 174 -29.41 -29.09 46.44
N LEU A 175 -29.59 -30.27 47.00
CA LEU A 175 -30.79 -30.69 47.70
C LEU A 175 -30.65 -30.34 49.18
N ARG A 176 -31.56 -29.49 49.68
CA ARG A 176 -31.52 -29.01 51.07
C ARG A 176 -32.66 -29.63 51.87
N TYR A 177 -32.32 -30.33 52.95
CA TYR A 177 -33.26 -30.94 53.89
C TYR A 177 -33.18 -30.22 55.25
N ARG A 178 -34.15 -30.47 56.14
CA ARG A 178 -34.18 -29.86 57.49
C ARG A 178 -32.98 -30.25 58.36
N THR A 179 -32.37 -31.41 58.12
CA THR A 179 -31.33 -31.99 58.97
C THR A 179 -30.06 -32.36 58.19
N GLY A 180 -29.92 -31.88 56.95
CA GLY A 180 -28.77 -32.21 56.10
C GLY A 180 -28.93 -31.68 54.67
N GLY A 181 -27.96 -31.99 53.81
CA GLY A 181 -28.00 -31.66 52.40
C GLY A 181 -27.38 -32.77 51.55
N HIS A 182 -27.65 -32.73 50.25
CA HIS A 182 -27.07 -33.64 49.27
C HIS A 182 -26.79 -32.87 47.98
N ALA A 183 -25.77 -33.29 47.22
CA ALA A 183 -25.42 -32.67 45.95
C ALA A 183 -25.44 -33.74 44.86
N ILE A 184 -26.16 -33.44 43.79
CA ILE A 184 -26.29 -34.28 42.59
C ILE A 184 -25.94 -33.46 41.36
N ILE A 185 -25.90 -34.09 40.20
CA ILE A 185 -25.70 -33.41 38.92
C ILE A 185 -26.92 -33.54 38.00
N ALA A 186 -27.03 -32.65 37.02
CA ALA A 186 -28.06 -32.74 36.01
C ALA A 186 -27.57 -32.28 34.64
N PHE A 187 -28.08 -32.92 33.59
CA PHE A 187 -27.87 -32.53 32.19
C PHE A 187 -29.18 -32.06 31.59
N ASN A 188 -29.17 -30.88 30.94
CA ASN A 188 -30.31 -30.45 30.14
C ASN A 188 -30.25 -31.16 28.81
N THR A 189 -30.82 -32.36 28.74
CA THR A 189 -30.72 -33.17 27.53
C THR A 189 -31.59 -32.59 26.43
N VAL A 190 -31.08 -32.53 25.21
CA VAL A 190 -31.80 -31.93 24.08
C VAL A 190 -33.05 -32.72 23.66
N ASP A 191 -33.13 -33.99 24.03
CA ASP A 191 -34.18 -34.93 23.62
C ASP A 191 -35.10 -35.39 24.77
N ARG A 192 -34.72 -35.19 26.04
CA ARG A 192 -35.55 -35.56 27.20
C ARG A 192 -35.67 -34.46 28.26
N GLY A 193 -35.10 -33.29 28.02
CA GLY A 193 -35.08 -32.18 28.97
C GLY A 193 -34.16 -32.45 30.17
N MET A 194 -34.43 -31.77 31.27
CA MET A 194 -33.62 -31.85 32.48
C MET A 194 -33.62 -33.26 33.07
N THR A 195 -32.45 -33.89 33.09
CA THR A 195 -32.22 -35.24 33.61
C THR A 195 -31.24 -35.19 34.76
N TYR A 196 -31.57 -35.84 35.88
CA TYR A 196 -30.79 -35.84 37.11
C TYR A 196 -30.02 -37.16 37.28
N PHE A 197 -28.80 -37.08 37.79
CA PHE A 197 -27.92 -38.23 38.04
C PHE A 197 -27.30 -38.11 39.43
N GLU A 198 -27.20 -39.26 40.10
CA GLU A 198 -26.64 -39.44 41.44
C GLU A 198 -25.78 -40.71 41.45
#